data_AF-A0A4R6IT93-F1
#
_entry.id   AF-A0A4R6IT93-F1
#
_cell.length_a   1.000
_cell.length_b   1.000
_cell.length_c   1.000
_cell.angle_alpha   90.00
_cell.angle_beta   90.00
_cell.angle_gamma   90.00
#
_symmetry.space_group_name_H-M   'P 1'
#
loop_
_entity.id
_entity.type
_entity.pdbx_description
1 polymer ?
#
loop_
_entity_poly.entity_id
_entity_poly.type
_entity_poly.pdbx_seq_one_letter_code
_entity_poly.pdbx_strand_id
1 'polypeptide(L)'
;MKQIRKSAIVILSMATTAIVVVACSKGGDSPSPNPPAGSSCASKNIVVNATTTNAAGCTGGTITVSASGSTNFTYNIDGGTFQSSASFSNVSAGDHTIIAKDGEGCTKSATVTVAANASGPLFAAVKAVIVANCNSCHTGAAAQGGQNFGSDCNIVNAAARIKARAVDGNPSFMPQGGQLNATDKQKITNWVAAGGKYSD
;
A
#
# COMPACT_ATOMS: atom_id res chain seq x y z
N MET A 1 24.45 -46.12 -94.20
CA MET A 1 25.77 -45.48 -93.97
C MET A 1 25.62 -44.00 -94.27
N LYS A 2 25.53 -43.15 -93.24
CA LYS A 2 25.10 -41.75 -93.37
C LYS A 2 26.17 -40.85 -92.72
N GLN A 3 26.79 -40.01 -93.56
CA GLN A 3 27.66 -38.88 -93.21
C GLN A 3 27.00 -37.96 -92.17
N ILE A 4 27.78 -37.24 -91.34
CA ILE A 4 27.52 -35.83 -90.99
C ILE A 4 28.81 -35.16 -90.47
N ARG A 5 28.95 -33.90 -90.89
CA ARG A 5 30.11 -33.00 -90.81
C ARG A 5 30.14 -32.20 -89.50
N LYS A 6 31.33 -31.62 -89.24
CA LYS A 6 31.69 -30.67 -88.17
C LYS A 6 30.76 -29.45 -88.10
N SER A 7 30.44 -28.99 -86.89
CA SER A 7 29.92 -27.64 -86.61
C SER A 7 30.62 -27.04 -85.39
N ALA A 8 31.16 -25.83 -85.57
CA ALA A 8 31.84 -25.02 -84.57
C ALA A 8 30.83 -24.41 -83.58
N ILE A 9 31.20 -24.33 -82.30
CA ILE A 9 30.43 -23.65 -81.26
C ILE A 9 31.13 -22.33 -80.93
N VAL A 10 30.40 -21.23 -81.15
CA VAL A 10 30.75 -19.85 -80.76
C VAL A 10 30.23 -19.63 -79.34
N ILE A 11 31.11 -19.23 -78.41
CA ILE A 11 30.72 -18.87 -77.04
C ILE A 11 30.57 -17.34 -76.97
N LEU A 12 29.34 -16.86 -76.81
CA LEU A 12 28.95 -15.46 -76.73
C LEU A 12 28.94 -15.01 -75.26
N SER A 13 29.79 -14.05 -74.92
CA SER A 13 29.91 -13.41 -73.60
C SER A 13 28.78 -12.41 -73.38
N MET A 14 27.96 -12.57 -72.33
CA MET A 14 26.95 -11.60 -71.92
C MET A 14 27.47 -10.70 -70.79
N ALA A 15 27.60 -9.40 -71.07
CA ALA A 15 27.85 -8.36 -70.08
C ALA A 15 26.52 -7.76 -69.61
N THR A 16 26.28 -7.77 -68.29
CA THR A 16 25.06 -7.26 -67.66
C THR A 16 25.23 -5.78 -67.32
N THR A 17 24.43 -4.92 -67.95
CA THR A 17 24.36 -3.47 -67.70
C THR A 17 23.57 -3.20 -66.41
N ALA A 18 24.18 -2.53 -65.44
CA ALA A 18 23.51 -2.05 -64.23
C ALA A 18 22.79 -0.71 -64.50
N ILE A 19 21.49 -0.67 -64.28
CA ILE A 19 20.64 0.53 -64.37
C ILE A 19 20.71 1.29 -63.04
N VAL A 20 21.24 2.52 -63.05
CA VAL A 20 21.22 3.43 -61.89
C VAL A 20 19.89 4.19 -61.90
N VAL A 21 19.00 3.85 -60.97
CA VAL A 21 17.75 4.57 -60.75
C VAL A 21 18.01 5.68 -59.73
N VAL A 22 18.03 6.94 -60.15
CA VAL A 22 18.08 8.10 -59.25
C VAL A 22 16.67 8.35 -58.72
N ALA A 23 16.46 8.07 -57.43
CA ALA A 23 15.23 8.43 -56.72
C ALA A 23 15.47 9.71 -55.89
N CYS A 24 14.65 10.74 -56.13
CA CYS A 24 14.59 11.91 -55.26
C CYS A 24 13.88 11.54 -53.94
N SER A 25 14.65 11.49 -52.84
CA SER A 25 14.12 11.29 -51.49
C SER A 25 13.45 12.58 -51.00
N LYS A 26 12.12 12.58 -50.89
CA LYS A 26 11.40 13.64 -50.17
C LYS A 26 11.76 13.50 -48.68
N GLY A 27 12.27 14.58 -48.08
CA GLY A 27 12.40 14.70 -46.64
C GLY A 27 11.02 14.55 -45.98
N GLY A 28 10.75 13.36 -45.46
CA GLY A 28 9.73 13.14 -44.47
C GLY A 28 10.35 13.45 -43.13
N ASP A 29 9.81 14.43 -42.42
CA ASP A 29 10.01 14.57 -40.99
C ASP A 29 9.66 13.22 -40.37
N SER A 30 10.68 12.44 -40.03
CA SER A 30 10.50 11.26 -39.20
C SER A 30 9.83 11.77 -37.94
N PRO A 31 8.70 11.20 -37.47
CA PRO A 31 8.20 11.51 -36.14
C PRO A 31 9.38 11.29 -35.21
N SER A 32 9.89 12.37 -34.63
CA SER A 32 10.97 12.30 -33.66
C SER A 32 10.61 11.16 -32.69
N PRO A 33 11.47 10.17 -32.46
CA PRO A 33 11.17 9.15 -31.48
C PRO A 33 10.81 9.89 -30.20
N ASN A 34 9.59 9.65 -29.71
CA ASN A 34 9.08 10.28 -28.50
C ASN A 34 10.23 10.27 -27.47
N PRO A 35 10.62 11.43 -26.92
CA PRO A 35 11.70 11.47 -25.95
C PRO A 35 11.39 10.42 -24.86
N PRO A 36 12.40 9.68 -24.34
CA PRO A 36 12.16 8.76 -23.24
C PRO A 36 11.41 9.51 -22.15
N ALA A 37 10.39 8.88 -21.56
CA ALA A 37 9.45 9.48 -20.59
C ALA A 37 10.08 10.07 -19.31
N GLY A 38 11.40 10.29 -19.28
CA GLY A 38 12.16 10.94 -18.20
C GLY A 38 12.86 12.26 -18.57
N SER A 39 12.97 12.66 -19.84
CA SER A 39 13.74 13.87 -20.19
C SER A 39 13.00 15.20 -19.95
N SER A 40 11.66 15.20 -19.91
CA SER A 40 10.87 16.39 -19.53
C SER A 40 10.83 16.60 -18.01
N CYS A 41 11.18 15.59 -17.22
CA CYS A 41 11.06 15.63 -15.77
C CYS A 41 12.18 16.39 -15.08
N ALA A 42 13.36 16.49 -15.70
CA ALA A 42 14.52 17.16 -15.13
C ALA A 42 14.33 18.68 -14.99
N SER A 43 13.47 19.30 -15.81
CA SER A 43 13.20 20.74 -15.77
C SER A 43 12.02 21.12 -14.87
N LYS A 44 11.23 20.15 -14.39
CA LYS A 44 10.07 20.41 -13.53
C LYS A 44 10.48 20.49 -12.07
N ASN A 45 10.09 21.59 -11.41
CA ASN A 45 10.20 21.72 -9.96
C ASN A 45 8.94 21.16 -9.28
N ILE A 46 8.80 19.84 -9.24
CA ILE A 46 7.69 19.20 -8.52
C ILE A 46 8.00 19.19 -7.03
N VAL A 47 7.09 19.74 -6.22
CA VAL A 47 7.16 19.73 -4.75
C VAL A 47 6.01 18.88 -4.22
N VAL A 48 6.31 17.95 -3.32
CA VAL A 48 5.34 17.06 -2.67
C VAL A 48 5.41 17.30 -1.17
N ASN A 49 4.28 17.68 -0.59
CA ASN A 49 4.10 17.74 0.86
C ASN A 49 3.03 16.75 1.29
N ALA A 50 3.08 16.32 2.54
CA ALA A 50 2.08 15.47 3.14
C ALA A 50 1.80 15.92 4.58
N THR A 51 0.54 15.86 4.98
CA THR A 51 0.10 16.06 6.36
C THR A 51 -0.58 14.80 6.85
N THR A 52 -0.55 14.58 8.17
CA THR A 52 -1.05 13.35 8.79
C THR A 52 -2.02 13.62 9.92
N THR A 53 -2.93 12.68 10.12
CA THR A 53 -3.56 12.46 11.43
C THR A 53 -2.97 11.21 12.06
N ASN A 54 -2.98 11.16 13.39
CA ASN A 54 -2.42 10.02 14.11
C ASN A 54 -3.28 8.76 13.94
N ALA A 55 -2.64 7.61 13.92
CA ALA A 55 -3.32 6.33 14.08
C ALA A 55 -3.74 6.17 15.54
N ALA A 56 -4.98 5.75 15.79
CA ALA A 56 -5.55 5.61 17.12
C ALA A 56 -6.02 4.18 17.33
N GLY A 57 -5.20 3.35 18.00
CA GLY A 57 -5.50 1.96 18.27
C GLY A 57 -5.82 1.18 16.98
N CYS A 58 -7.11 1.11 16.64
CA CYS A 58 -7.68 0.27 15.58
C CYS A 58 -8.12 1.02 14.34
N THR A 59 -8.11 2.34 14.43
CA THR A 59 -8.30 3.20 13.28
C THR A 59 -6.92 3.68 12.87
N GLY A 60 -6.53 3.38 11.64
CA GLY A 60 -5.33 3.99 11.07
C GLY A 60 -5.49 5.50 10.97
N GLY A 61 -4.37 6.19 10.86
CA GLY A 61 -4.35 7.62 10.56
C GLY A 61 -4.76 7.89 9.12
N THR A 62 -4.69 9.17 8.77
CA THR A 62 -4.90 9.63 7.39
C THR A 62 -3.67 10.36 6.90
N ILE A 63 -3.30 10.18 5.64
CA ILE A 63 -2.30 11.01 4.96
C ILE A 63 -3.02 11.83 3.89
N THR A 64 -2.84 13.16 3.92
CA THR A 64 -3.29 14.06 2.84
C THR A 64 -2.09 14.65 2.14
N VAL A 65 -2.05 14.50 0.82
CA VAL A 65 -0.92 14.89 -0.03
C VAL A 65 -1.26 16.18 -0.77
N SER A 66 -0.27 17.05 -0.94
CA SER A 66 -0.34 18.17 -1.87
C SER A 66 0.88 18.13 -2.79
N ALA A 67 0.66 18.12 -4.11
CA ALA A 67 1.71 18.24 -5.11
C ALA A 67 1.53 19.53 -5.93
N SER A 68 2.65 20.13 -6.31
CA SER A 68 2.69 21.37 -7.11
C SER A 68 3.83 21.32 -8.13
N GLY A 69 3.89 22.31 -9.04
CA GLY A 69 4.91 22.39 -10.09
C GLY A 69 4.61 21.61 -11.37
N SER A 70 3.44 20.96 -11.45
CA SER A 70 2.89 20.31 -12.65
C SER A 70 1.36 20.13 -12.49
N THR A 71 0.72 19.36 -13.35
CA THR A 71 -0.74 19.08 -13.31
C THR A 71 -1.05 17.59 -13.50
N ASN A 72 -2.31 17.20 -13.27
CA ASN A 72 -2.81 15.83 -13.43
C ASN A 72 -2.06 14.80 -12.57
N PHE A 73 -1.79 15.16 -11.31
CA PHE A 73 -1.12 14.28 -10.38
C PHE A 73 -1.96 13.04 -10.02
N THR A 74 -1.26 11.92 -9.92
CA THR A 74 -1.70 10.68 -9.28
C THR A 74 -0.74 10.33 -8.15
N TYR A 75 -1.23 9.66 -7.13
CA TYR A 75 -0.53 9.43 -5.88
C TYR A 75 -0.49 7.94 -5.56
N ASN A 76 0.60 7.54 -4.92
CA ASN A 76 0.85 6.19 -4.46
C ASN A 76 1.41 6.26 -3.05
N ILE A 77 1.05 5.29 -2.21
CA ILE A 77 1.64 5.07 -0.89
C ILE A 77 2.34 3.71 -0.90
N ASP A 78 3.58 3.68 -0.40
CA ASP A 78 4.40 2.48 -0.16
C ASP A 78 4.49 1.50 -1.33
N GLY A 79 4.48 2.01 -2.56
CA GLY A 79 4.57 1.20 -3.76
C GLY A 79 3.26 0.52 -4.19
N GLY A 80 2.11 0.98 -3.69
CA GLY A 80 0.78 0.47 -4.03
C GLY A 80 0.31 0.79 -5.47
N THR A 81 -1.00 1.00 -5.65
CA THR A 81 -1.56 1.45 -6.93
C THR A 81 -1.65 2.97 -6.97
N PHE A 82 -1.36 3.59 -8.12
CA PHE A 82 -1.58 5.02 -8.31
C PHE A 82 -3.08 5.35 -8.35
N GLN A 83 -3.49 6.36 -7.60
CA GLN A 83 -4.86 6.87 -7.56
C GLN A 83 -4.90 8.39 -7.74
N SER A 84 -6.01 8.95 -8.20
CA SER A 84 -6.19 10.41 -8.31
C SER A 84 -6.48 11.08 -6.97
N SER A 85 -7.05 10.34 -6.00
CA SER A 85 -7.28 10.84 -4.65
C SER A 85 -5.96 11.15 -3.97
N ALA A 86 -5.84 12.38 -3.45
CA ALA A 86 -4.70 12.82 -2.66
C ALA A 86 -4.82 12.44 -1.18
N SER A 87 -5.84 11.66 -0.80
CA SER A 87 -6.05 11.23 0.58
C SER A 87 -6.00 9.71 0.70
N PHE A 88 -5.25 9.25 1.71
CA PHE A 88 -5.13 7.85 2.13
C PHE A 88 -5.68 7.72 3.54
N SER A 89 -6.63 6.81 3.73
CA SER A 89 -7.24 6.52 5.04
C SER A 89 -6.80 5.17 5.57
N ASN A 90 -6.99 4.95 6.88
CA ASN A 90 -6.62 3.71 7.56
C ASN A 90 -5.13 3.37 7.41
N VAL A 91 -4.26 4.38 7.40
CA VAL A 91 -2.81 4.19 7.32
C VAL A 91 -2.27 3.82 8.69
N SER A 92 -1.47 2.76 8.78
CA SER A 92 -0.83 2.34 10.04
C SER A 92 0.08 3.43 10.61
N ALA A 93 0.41 3.35 11.90
CA ALA A 93 1.50 4.17 12.41
C ALA A 93 2.84 3.72 11.81
N GLY A 94 3.73 4.68 11.55
CA GLY A 94 5.04 4.43 10.95
C GLY A 94 5.41 5.43 9.87
N ASP A 95 6.56 5.20 9.26
CA ASP A 95 7.04 5.99 8.12
C ASP A 95 6.44 5.45 6.83
N HIS A 96 5.91 6.36 6.02
CA HIS A 96 5.29 6.08 4.74
C HIS A 96 5.98 6.86 3.62
N THR A 97 6.16 6.22 2.47
CA THR A 97 6.68 6.87 1.27
C THR A 97 5.54 7.15 0.32
N ILE A 98 5.31 8.44 0.06
CA ILE A 98 4.36 8.92 -0.92
C ILE A 98 5.08 9.19 -2.23
N ILE A 99 4.53 8.73 -3.35
CA ILE A 99 5.00 9.08 -4.70
C ILE A 99 3.89 9.84 -5.41
N ALA A 100 4.15 11.08 -5.81
CA ALA A 100 3.32 11.83 -6.73
C ALA A 100 3.87 11.66 -8.16
N LYS A 101 2.99 11.38 -9.12
CA LYS A 101 3.30 11.25 -10.55
C LYS A 101 2.41 12.19 -11.34
N ASP A 102 2.98 13.11 -12.10
CA ASP A 102 2.22 14.03 -12.93
C ASP A 102 1.70 13.39 -14.23
N GLY A 103 0.95 14.18 -15.04
CA GLY A 103 0.39 13.71 -16.30
C GLY A 103 1.42 13.38 -17.39
N GLU A 104 2.67 13.84 -17.25
CA GLU A 104 3.78 13.54 -18.18
C GLU A 104 4.62 12.33 -17.71
N GLY A 105 4.29 11.76 -16.55
CA GLY A 105 4.98 10.59 -15.99
C GLY A 105 6.11 10.93 -15.02
N CYS A 106 6.31 12.20 -14.69
CA CYS A 106 7.36 12.65 -13.78
C CYS A 106 7.00 12.35 -12.33
N THR A 107 7.89 11.67 -11.62
CA THR A 107 7.68 11.25 -10.23
C THR A 107 8.52 12.04 -9.23
N LYS A 108 7.93 12.33 -8.07
CA LYS A 108 8.63 12.79 -6.88
C LYS A 108 8.10 12.08 -5.64
N SER A 109 9.02 11.79 -4.72
CA SER A 109 8.71 11.12 -3.46
C SER A 109 8.82 12.07 -2.27
N ALA A 110 7.98 11.85 -1.27
CA ALA A 110 8.09 12.45 0.06
C ALA A 110 7.91 11.35 1.12
N THR A 111 8.66 11.44 2.20
CA THR A 111 8.47 10.58 3.38
C THR A 111 7.66 11.34 4.42
N VAL A 112 6.72 10.66 5.05
CA VAL A 112 5.87 11.22 6.09
C VAL A 112 5.63 10.19 7.18
N THR A 113 5.61 10.62 8.44
CA THR A 113 5.39 9.73 9.59
C THR A 113 3.97 9.87 10.11
N VAL A 114 3.23 8.78 10.15
CA VAL A 114 1.95 8.69 10.87
C VAL A 114 2.26 8.31 12.31
N ALA A 115 2.05 9.22 13.26
CA ALA A 115 2.25 8.92 14.66
C ALA A 115 1.17 7.98 15.21
N ALA A 116 1.54 7.12 16.15
CA ALA A 116 0.58 6.39 16.97
C ALA A 116 0.13 7.27 18.13
N ASN A 117 -1.17 7.31 18.41
CA ASN A 117 -1.65 7.83 19.69
C ASN A 117 -1.18 6.91 20.81
N ALA A 118 -0.83 7.50 21.95
CA ALA A 118 -0.64 6.72 23.17
C ALA A 118 -1.97 6.10 23.61
N SER A 119 -1.92 4.91 24.20
CA SER A 119 -3.07 4.35 24.90
C SER A 119 -3.45 5.23 26.07
N GLY A 120 -4.76 5.38 26.31
CA GLY A 120 -5.23 6.04 27.53
C GLY A 120 -5.03 5.16 28.78
N PRO A 121 -5.15 5.76 29.98
CA PRO A 121 -4.83 5.09 31.23
C PRO A 121 -5.81 3.95 31.57
N LEU A 122 -7.09 4.04 31.23
CA LEU A 122 -8.05 2.96 31.48
C LEU A 122 -7.78 1.79 30.54
N PHE A 123 -7.47 2.04 29.27
CA PHE A 123 -7.08 0.97 28.36
C PHE A 123 -5.80 0.28 28.82
N ALA A 124 -4.78 1.03 29.23
CA ALA A 124 -3.53 0.47 29.76
C ALA A 124 -3.78 -0.43 30.99
N ALA A 125 -4.65 0.01 31.90
CA ALA A 125 -5.05 -0.78 33.07
C ALA A 125 -5.76 -2.08 32.69
N VAL A 126 -6.68 -2.06 31.72
CA VAL A 126 -7.36 -3.26 31.23
C VAL A 126 -6.42 -4.19 30.47
N LYS A 127 -5.52 -3.64 29.64
CA LYS A 127 -4.53 -4.43 28.92
C LYS A 127 -3.68 -5.26 29.88
N ALA A 128 -3.27 -4.69 31.02
CA ALA A 128 -2.56 -5.44 32.05
C ALA A 128 -3.40 -6.62 32.62
N VAL A 129 -4.70 -6.41 32.83
CA VAL A 129 -5.63 -7.49 33.27
C VAL A 129 -5.71 -8.60 32.23
N ILE A 130 -5.87 -8.24 30.95
CA ILE A 130 -5.99 -9.20 29.85
C ILE A 130 -4.71 -10.01 29.68
N VAL A 131 -3.54 -9.36 29.71
CA VAL A 131 -2.24 -10.04 29.63
C VAL A 131 -2.06 -11.04 30.76
N ALA A 132 -2.42 -10.67 31.99
CA ALA A 132 -2.23 -11.53 33.16
C ALA A 132 -3.22 -12.71 33.23
N ASN A 133 -4.46 -12.53 32.75
CA ASN A 133 -5.55 -13.47 33.05
C ASN A 133 -6.17 -14.16 31.82
N CYS A 134 -5.94 -13.64 30.62
CA CYS A 134 -6.69 -14.07 29.43
C CYS A 134 -5.79 -14.60 28.32
N ASN A 135 -4.60 -14.02 28.14
CA ASN A 135 -3.76 -14.32 26.98
C ASN A 135 -3.41 -15.81 26.83
N SER A 136 -3.15 -16.54 27.93
CA SER A 136 -2.82 -17.97 27.85
C SER A 136 -3.87 -18.83 27.13
N CYS A 137 -5.13 -18.39 27.10
CA CYS A 137 -6.25 -19.08 26.42
C CYS A 137 -6.87 -18.26 25.27
N HIS A 138 -6.34 -17.06 25.00
CA HIS A 138 -6.91 -16.15 24.01
C HIS A 138 -5.83 -15.61 23.05
N THR A 139 -4.80 -16.40 22.75
CA THR A 139 -3.76 -16.05 21.78
C THR A 139 -4.00 -16.66 20.41
N GLY A 140 -3.68 -15.91 19.35
CA GLY A 140 -3.55 -16.42 17.98
C GLY A 140 -4.87 -16.60 17.22
N ALA A 141 -4.80 -17.16 16.01
CA ALA A 141 -5.94 -17.28 15.09
C ALA A 141 -7.00 -18.31 15.55
N ALA A 142 -6.64 -19.28 16.38
CA ALA A 142 -7.49 -20.37 16.86
C ALA A 142 -7.76 -20.28 18.38
N ALA A 143 -8.14 -19.09 18.86
CA ALA A 143 -8.35 -18.87 20.28
C ALA A 143 -9.58 -19.62 20.83
N GLN A 144 -9.49 -20.10 22.08
CA GLN A 144 -10.59 -20.79 22.74
C GLN A 144 -11.82 -19.86 22.87
N GLY A 145 -12.99 -20.35 22.45
CA GLY A 145 -14.23 -19.55 22.48
C GLY A 145 -14.30 -18.41 21.44
N GLY A 146 -13.41 -18.43 20.43
CA GLY A 146 -13.49 -17.55 19.25
C GLY A 146 -13.09 -16.10 19.49
N GLN A 147 -12.32 -15.81 20.55
CA GLN A 147 -11.82 -14.46 20.86
C GLN A 147 -10.31 -14.47 20.97
N ASN A 148 -9.62 -13.64 20.17
CA ASN A 148 -8.17 -13.52 20.19
C ASN A 148 -7.78 -12.16 20.78
N PHE A 149 -7.14 -12.10 21.94
CA PHE A 149 -6.70 -10.85 22.58
C PHE A 149 -5.22 -10.51 22.33
N GLY A 150 -4.59 -11.13 21.33
CA GLY A 150 -3.20 -10.91 20.96
C GLY A 150 -2.87 -9.54 20.37
N SER A 151 -3.88 -8.71 20.07
CA SER A 151 -3.69 -7.32 19.65
C SER A 151 -4.56 -6.38 20.49
N ASP A 152 -4.06 -5.16 20.70
CA ASP A 152 -4.80 -4.10 21.41
C ASP A 152 -6.17 -3.86 20.77
N CYS A 153 -6.26 -4.07 19.46
CA CYS A 153 -7.50 -3.88 18.74
C CYS A 153 -8.54 -4.94 18.91
N ASN A 154 -8.11 -6.18 19.06
CA ASN A 154 -9.05 -7.21 19.39
C ASN A 154 -9.58 -7.03 20.81
N ILE A 155 -8.77 -6.50 21.73
CA ILE A 155 -9.22 -6.14 23.09
C ILE A 155 -10.30 -5.05 23.00
N VAL A 156 -10.02 -3.93 22.30
CA VAL A 156 -10.97 -2.82 22.11
C VAL A 156 -12.27 -3.31 21.46
N ASN A 157 -12.17 -4.06 20.35
CA ASN A 157 -13.35 -4.58 19.64
C ASN A 157 -14.16 -5.59 20.49
N ALA A 158 -13.52 -6.22 21.47
CA ALA A 158 -14.17 -7.15 22.39
C ALA A 158 -14.64 -6.50 23.69
N ALA A 159 -14.54 -5.17 23.87
CA ALA A 159 -14.79 -4.48 25.14
C ALA A 159 -16.10 -4.90 25.83
N ALA A 160 -17.23 -4.86 25.10
CA ALA A 160 -18.53 -5.26 25.62
C ALA A 160 -18.58 -6.75 26.01
N ARG A 161 -17.95 -7.61 25.21
CA ARG A 161 -17.90 -9.06 25.47
C ARG A 161 -17.01 -9.38 26.67
N ILE A 162 -15.87 -8.69 26.81
CA ILE A 162 -14.97 -8.82 27.96
C ILE A 162 -15.73 -8.49 29.24
N LYS A 163 -16.45 -7.35 29.29
CA LYS A 163 -17.27 -7.01 30.46
C LYS A 163 -18.37 -8.05 30.71
N ALA A 164 -19.14 -8.40 29.68
CA ALA A 164 -20.24 -9.35 29.82
C ALA A 164 -19.77 -10.68 30.43
N ARG A 165 -18.62 -11.21 30.00
CA ARG A 165 -18.14 -12.53 30.41
C ARG A 165 -17.31 -12.51 31.69
N ALA A 166 -16.41 -11.52 31.83
CA ALA A 166 -15.44 -11.48 32.92
C ALA A 166 -15.93 -10.70 34.16
N VAL A 167 -16.89 -9.80 33.96
CA VAL A 167 -17.49 -9.00 35.05
C VAL A 167 -18.91 -9.49 35.34
N ASP A 168 -19.77 -9.53 34.33
CA ASP A 168 -21.22 -9.74 34.53
C ASP A 168 -21.62 -11.22 34.55
N GLY A 169 -20.78 -12.10 34.02
CA GLY A 169 -21.05 -13.54 33.94
C GLY A 169 -22.17 -13.92 32.96
N ASN A 170 -22.39 -13.14 31.91
CA ASN A 170 -23.45 -13.35 30.93
C ASN A 170 -22.90 -13.81 29.55
N PRO A 171 -23.34 -14.96 29.00
CA PRO A 171 -24.28 -15.94 29.59
C PRO A 171 -23.65 -16.84 30.67
N SER A 172 -22.35 -16.76 30.88
CA SER A 172 -21.62 -17.47 31.93
C SER A 172 -20.29 -16.76 32.21
N PHE A 173 -19.72 -16.98 33.40
CA PHE A 173 -18.42 -16.41 33.76
C PHE A 173 -17.29 -16.99 32.91
N MET A 174 -16.36 -16.11 32.52
CA MET A 174 -15.06 -16.45 31.96
C MET A 174 -13.99 -15.61 32.69
N PRO A 175 -12.90 -16.19 33.20
CA PRO A 175 -12.48 -17.59 33.03
C PRO A 175 -13.32 -18.60 33.83
N GLN A 176 -13.45 -19.82 33.32
CA GLN A 176 -14.23 -20.90 33.96
C GLN A 176 -13.53 -21.47 35.22
N GLY A 177 -12.22 -21.30 35.35
CA GLY A 177 -11.41 -21.76 36.49
C GLY A 177 -11.42 -20.83 37.71
N GLY A 178 -12.16 -19.72 37.67
CA GLY A 178 -12.23 -18.74 38.76
C GLY A 178 -12.52 -17.35 38.24
N GLN A 179 -13.25 -16.54 39.01
CA GLN A 179 -13.56 -15.17 38.65
C GLN A 179 -12.34 -14.26 38.85
N LEU A 180 -12.25 -13.19 38.05
CA LEU A 180 -11.33 -12.08 38.32
C LEU A 180 -11.58 -11.49 39.72
N ASN A 181 -10.53 -10.97 40.35
CA ASN A 181 -10.67 -10.23 41.61
C ASN A 181 -11.48 -8.93 41.40
N ALA A 182 -11.97 -8.35 42.50
CA ALA A 182 -12.82 -7.15 42.46
C ALA A 182 -12.12 -5.95 41.80
N THR A 183 -10.81 -5.79 42.01
CA THR A 183 -10.03 -4.67 41.44
C THR A 183 -9.95 -4.77 39.91
N ASP A 184 -9.69 -5.95 39.38
CA ASP A 184 -9.59 -6.17 37.94
C ASP A 184 -10.96 -6.08 37.26
N LYS A 185 -12.03 -6.55 37.91
CA LYS A 185 -13.41 -6.31 37.46
C LYS A 185 -13.74 -4.81 37.41
N GLN A 186 -13.23 -4.03 38.37
CA GLN A 186 -13.45 -2.58 38.39
C GLN A 186 -12.72 -1.87 37.24
N LYS A 187 -11.47 -2.26 36.93
CA LYS A 187 -10.73 -1.71 35.78
C LYS A 187 -11.50 -1.90 34.47
N ILE A 188 -11.99 -3.12 34.23
CA ILE A 188 -12.80 -3.46 33.05
C ILE A 188 -14.09 -2.64 33.03
N THR A 189 -14.79 -2.55 34.16
CA THR A 189 -16.02 -1.76 34.29
C THR A 189 -15.79 -0.28 33.96
N ASN A 190 -14.76 0.34 34.54
CA ASN A 190 -14.43 1.74 34.32
C ASN A 190 -14.07 2.03 32.87
N TRP A 191 -13.23 1.20 32.27
CA TRP A 191 -12.84 1.35 30.87
C TRP A 191 -14.03 1.22 29.92
N VAL A 192 -14.90 0.23 30.12
CA VAL A 192 -16.11 0.07 29.28
C VAL A 192 -17.10 1.22 29.51
N ALA A 193 -17.26 1.70 30.74
CA ALA A 193 -18.08 2.88 31.03
C ALA A 193 -17.55 4.15 30.35
N ALA A 194 -16.23 4.28 30.18
CA ALA A 194 -15.59 5.34 29.41
C ALA A 194 -15.66 5.13 27.88
N GLY A 195 -16.37 4.09 27.42
CA GLY A 195 -16.60 3.81 26.00
C GLY A 195 -15.70 2.73 25.40
N GLY A 196 -14.85 2.08 26.19
CA GLY A 196 -14.08 0.91 25.76
C GLY A 196 -13.07 1.21 24.65
N LYS A 197 -12.49 2.41 24.62
CA LYS A 197 -11.62 2.89 23.54
C LYS A 197 -10.14 2.64 23.85
N TYR A 198 -9.31 2.71 22.81
CA TYR A 198 -7.84 2.64 22.93
C TYR A 198 -7.25 3.89 23.61
N SER A 199 -7.76 5.06 23.23
CA SER A 199 -7.44 6.35 23.84
C SER A 199 -8.69 6.87 24.54
N ASP A 200 -8.63 6.89 25.87
CA ASP A 200 -9.66 7.34 26.81
C ASP A 200 -9.21 8.57 27.59
#